data_AF-A0A7H8R8T6-F1
#
_entry.id   AF-A0A7H8R8T6-F1
#
_cell.length_a   1.000
_cell.length_b   1.000
_cell.length_c   1.000
_cell.angle_alpha   90.00
_cell.angle_beta   90.00
_cell.angle_gamma   90.00
#
_symmetry.space_group_name_H-M   'P 1'
#
loop_
_entity.id
_entity.type
_entity.pdbx_description
1 polymer ?
#
loop_
_entity_poly.entity_id
_entity_poly.type
_entity_poly.pdbx_seq_one_letter_code
_entity_poly.pdbx_strand_id
1 'polypeptide(L)'
;MATIQDLEFYFKITPIKIREQRKETEYDQLQHWYPPFKNYHFRRDTTNSTGWHRWTQQGITPFNAPTDPPGTKSSSIFFDCGRNYFLLVEEDCLTTDFNEMIEFDEPWKRLQFVYKPPRPDRPEMSLVKVFPADGEFMLHARGAPTWMPELIPYTYDGTERSRRANVAGELSVLLGLVAFTCEPKRHALLSTMVNNFRPPRWIPNNIAPLAPCKRSDVSRERGYVVKVAPCSGVDLEAYEDGHYGPLLAGDDGLVL
;
A
#
# COMPACT_ATOMS: atom_id res chain seq x y z
N MET A 1 -19.12 -6.64 20.89
CA MET A 1 -17.72 -6.88 20.47
C MET A 1 -17.45 -5.98 19.30
N ALA A 2 -16.28 -5.35 19.25
CA ALA A 2 -15.93 -4.52 18.12
C ALA A 2 -15.58 -5.39 16.90
N THR A 3 -15.84 -4.86 15.70
CA THR A 3 -15.68 -5.55 14.41
C THR A 3 -14.83 -4.68 13.50
N ILE A 4 -14.31 -5.22 12.39
CA ILE A 4 -13.60 -4.42 11.39
C ILE A 4 -14.39 -3.19 10.88
N GLN A 5 -15.72 -3.21 11.00
CA GLN A 5 -16.58 -2.08 10.66
C GLN A 5 -16.43 -0.90 11.63
N ASP A 6 -15.94 -1.15 12.85
CA ASP A 6 -15.66 -0.15 13.87
C ASP A 6 -14.25 0.46 13.73
N LEU A 7 -13.47 0.03 12.72
CA LEU A 7 -12.14 0.58 12.45
C LEU A 7 -12.25 2.03 11.98
N GLU A 8 -11.48 2.91 12.61
CA GLU A 8 -11.36 4.31 12.20
C GLU A 8 -9.91 4.74 12.16
N PHE A 9 -9.50 5.39 11.07
CA PHE A 9 -8.13 5.89 10.92
C PHE A 9 -8.09 7.15 10.07
N TYR A 10 -7.05 7.96 10.28
CA TYR A 10 -6.71 9.03 9.37
C TYR A 10 -5.82 8.49 8.25
N PHE A 11 -6.00 9.00 7.04
CA PHE A 11 -5.11 8.70 5.92
C PHE A 11 -4.83 9.94 5.08
N LYS A 12 -3.71 9.87 4.35
CA LYS A 12 -3.30 10.86 3.36
C LYS A 12 -2.55 10.16 2.24
N ILE A 13 -2.96 10.42 0.99
CA ILE A 13 -2.32 9.89 -0.20
C ILE A 13 -1.75 11.06 -0.99
N THR A 14 -0.48 10.96 -1.31
CA THR A 14 0.25 12.01 -2.01
C THR A 14 0.89 11.42 -3.25
N PRO A 15 0.39 11.75 -4.45
CA PRO A 15 1.07 11.38 -5.68
C PRO A 15 2.47 12.01 -5.72
N ILE A 16 3.44 11.24 -6.20
CA ILE A 16 4.82 11.68 -6.34
C ILE A 16 5.35 11.38 -7.73
N LYS A 17 6.32 12.16 -8.16
CA LYS A 17 7.06 11.96 -9.41
C LYS A 17 8.56 11.94 -9.15
N ILE A 18 9.29 11.15 -9.92
CA ILE A 18 10.75 11.20 -9.98
C ILE A 18 11.16 12.40 -10.85
N ARG A 19 12.15 13.17 -10.42
CA ARG A 19 12.62 14.37 -11.12
C ARG A 19 13.41 13.99 -12.37
N GLU A 20 13.19 14.75 -13.45
CA GLU A 20 13.80 14.54 -14.78
C GLU A 20 15.34 14.56 -14.79
N GLN A 21 15.98 15.14 -13.78
CA GLN A 21 17.45 15.18 -13.68
C GLN A 21 18.07 13.79 -13.40
N ARG A 22 17.26 12.79 -13.02
CA ARG A 22 17.70 11.42 -12.77
C ARG A 22 17.21 10.46 -13.84
N LYS A 23 17.45 10.79 -15.13
CA LYS A 23 17.10 9.90 -16.25
C LYS A 23 17.96 8.63 -16.32
N GLU A 24 19.06 8.55 -15.56
CA GLU A 24 19.79 7.30 -15.39
C GLU A 24 19.07 6.44 -14.36
N THR A 25 18.36 5.47 -14.92
CA THR A 25 17.66 4.41 -14.21
C THR A 25 18.69 3.53 -13.50
N GLU A 26 18.63 3.45 -12.17
CA GLU A 26 19.46 2.52 -11.42
C GLU A 26 18.91 1.10 -11.60
N TYR A 27 19.79 0.22 -12.06
CA TYR A 27 19.55 -1.20 -12.22
C TYR A 27 20.52 -1.97 -11.33
N ASP A 28 20.05 -3.04 -10.70
CA ASP A 28 20.96 -4.01 -10.10
C ASP A 28 21.66 -4.88 -11.16
N GLN A 29 22.54 -5.77 -10.71
CA GLN A 29 23.24 -6.72 -11.58
C GLN A 29 22.29 -7.65 -12.35
N LEU A 30 21.05 -7.82 -11.89
CA LEU A 30 19.99 -8.64 -12.47
C LEU A 30 19.01 -7.83 -13.35
N GLN A 31 19.34 -6.56 -13.63
CA GLN A 31 18.51 -5.63 -14.42
C GLN A 31 17.13 -5.39 -13.79
N HIS A 32 17.04 -5.36 -12.47
CA HIS A 32 15.86 -4.87 -11.76
C HIS A 32 15.96 -3.37 -11.56
N TRP A 33 14.86 -2.68 -11.87
CA TRP A 33 14.74 -1.26 -11.63
C TRP A 33 14.39 -0.97 -10.17
N TYR A 34 14.98 0.09 -9.61
CA TYR A 34 14.61 0.65 -8.31
C TYR A 34 14.33 2.17 -8.35
N PRO A 35 13.37 2.67 -7.55
CA PRO A 35 13.19 4.09 -7.35
C PRO A 35 14.41 4.73 -6.66
N PRO A 36 14.50 6.07 -6.66
CA PRO A 36 15.61 6.76 -6.02
C PRO A 36 15.80 6.52 -4.52
N PHE A 37 17.06 6.61 -4.09
CA PHE A 37 17.41 6.53 -2.67
C PHE A 37 17.38 7.88 -1.95
N LYS A 38 17.60 8.98 -2.68
CA LYS A 38 17.67 10.33 -2.09
C LYS A 38 16.38 11.10 -2.25
N ASN A 39 15.95 11.78 -1.20
CA ASN A 39 14.67 12.48 -1.13
C ASN A 39 14.51 13.57 -2.21
N TYR A 40 15.61 14.24 -2.57
CA TYR A 40 15.60 15.35 -3.50
C TYR A 40 15.36 14.91 -4.95
N HIS A 41 15.47 13.61 -5.25
CA HIS A 41 15.09 13.04 -6.54
C HIS A 41 13.57 12.92 -6.71
N PHE A 42 12.79 13.12 -5.64
CA PHE A 42 11.34 13.08 -5.70
C PHE A 42 10.73 14.48 -5.74
N ARG A 43 9.57 14.57 -6.36
CA ARG A 43 8.72 15.76 -6.40
C ARG A 43 7.32 15.39 -5.96
N ARG A 44 6.84 16.08 -4.92
CA ARG A 44 5.48 16.00 -4.42
C ARG A 44 4.50 16.65 -5.41
N ASP A 45 3.38 15.98 -5.70
CA ASP A 45 2.21 16.62 -6.31
C ASP A 45 1.29 17.15 -5.20
N THR A 46 1.51 18.40 -4.82
CA THR A 46 0.71 19.06 -3.76
C THR A 46 -0.73 19.33 -4.19
N THR A 47 -0.96 19.56 -5.49
CA THR A 47 -2.27 19.84 -6.06
C THR A 47 -3.18 18.62 -5.98
N ASN A 48 -2.63 17.43 -6.25
CA ASN A 48 -3.38 16.18 -6.26
C ASN A 48 -3.25 15.36 -4.97
N SER A 49 -2.51 15.83 -3.97
CA SER A 49 -2.52 15.24 -2.64
C SER A 49 -3.94 15.28 -2.07
N THR A 50 -4.38 14.20 -1.42
CA THR A 50 -5.70 14.17 -0.78
C THR A 50 -5.79 15.17 0.35
N GLY A 51 -4.67 15.49 1.02
CA GLY A 51 -4.70 16.00 2.39
C GLY A 51 -5.16 14.92 3.36
N TRP A 52 -5.17 15.23 4.65
CA TRP A 52 -5.62 14.30 5.68
C TRP A 52 -7.15 14.13 5.62
N HIS A 53 -7.60 12.89 5.65
CA HIS A 53 -9.00 12.50 5.72
C HIS A 53 -9.17 11.44 6.79
N ARG A 54 -10.33 11.44 7.45
CA ARG A 54 -10.76 10.35 8.33
C ARG A 54 -11.55 9.35 7.51
N TRP A 55 -11.18 8.09 7.61
CA TRP A 55 -11.95 6.96 7.11
C TRP A 55 -12.76 6.37 8.25
N THR A 56 -14.05 6.16 8.02
CA THR A 56 -14.96 5.39 8.87
C THR A 56 -15.85 4.52 7.97
N GLN A 57 -16.58 3.56 8.55
CA GLN A 57 -17.58 2.77 7.80
C GLN A 57 -18.65 3.66 7.13
N GLN A 58 -18.95 4.82 7.71
CA GLN A 58 -19.96 5.74 7.18
C GLN A 58 -19.44 6.59 6.01
N GLY A 59 -18.12 6.62 5.81
CA GLY A 59 -17.49 7.27 4.66
C GLY A 59 -16.21 8.02 5.02
N ILE A 60 -15.81 8.89 4.10
CA ILE A 60 -14.56 9.65 4.19
C ILE A 60 -14.88 11.11 4.44
N THR A 61 -14.29 11.68 5.49
CA THR A 61 -14.47 13.09 5.85
C THR A 61 -13.12 13.82 5.89
N PRO A 62 -13.04 15.10 5.47
CA PRO A 62 -11.80 15.87 5.58
C PRO A 62 -11.35 16.01 7.03
N PHE A 63 -10.05 15.87 7.27
CA PHE A 63 -9.43 16.11 8.57
C PHE A 63 -8.32 17.16 8.43
N ASN A 64 -8.58 18.38 8.90
CA ASN A 64 -7.67 19.50 8.74
C ASN A 64 -6.64 19.52 9.88
N ALA A 65 -5.66 18.61 9.83
CA ALA A 65 -4.51 18.66 10.73
C ALA A 65 -3.38 19.52 10.13
N PRO A 66 -2.78 20.44 10.90
CA PRO A 66 -1.65 21.25 10.44
C PRO A 66 -0.34 20.44 10.32
N THR A 67 -0.26 19.32 11.03
CA THR A 67 0.88 18.40 11.07
C THR A 67 0.43 16.95 10.93
N ASP A 68 1.36 16.04 10.69
CA ASP A 68 1.06 14.62 10.69
C ASP A 68 0.57 14.19 12.09
N PRO A 69 -0.55 13.44 12.22
CA PRO A 69 -1.07 13.03 13.51
C PRO A 69 -0.08 12.13 14.29
N PRO A 70 -0.17 12.07 15.63
CA PRO A 70 0.63 11.14 16.41
C PRO A 70 0.44 9.68 15.94
N GLY A 71 1.51 8.89 15.97
CA GLY A 71 1.47 7.50 15.52
C GLY A 71 1.39 7.32 13.99
N THR A 72 1.58 8.38 13.20
CA THR A 72 1.60 8.28 11.74
C THR A 72 2.67 7.29 11.26
N LYS A 73 2.25 6.37 10.39
CA LYS A 73 3.11 5.50 9.60
C LYS A 73 3.00 5.89 8.13
N SER A 74 4.10 5.75 7.41
CA SER A 74 4.19 6.14 6.00
C SER A 74 4.71 4.97 5.19
N SER A 75 4.21 4.82 3.97
CA SER A 75 4.79 3.93 2.96
C SER A 75 4.92 4.68 1.65
N SER A 76 6.08 4.54 1.00
CA SER A 76 6.28 4.99 -0.37
C SER A 76 6.20 3.79 -1.30
N ILE A 77 5.38 3.89 -2.36
CA ILE A 77 5.06 2.75 -3.23
C ILE A 77 5.19 3.15 -4.69
N PHE A 78 5.86 2.29 -5.46
CA PHE A 78 6.05 2.38 -6.90
C PHE A 78 5.62 1.08 -7.58
N PHE A 79 5.32 1.17 -8.88
CA PHE A 79 4.95 0.02 -9.69
C PHE A 79 5.89 -0.11 -10.88
N ASP A 80 6.53 -1.28 -11.04
CA ASP A 80 7.31 -1.58 -12.24
C ASP A 80 6.46 -2.37 -13.23
N CYS A 81 6.01 -1.71 -14.30
CA CYS A 81 5.26 -2.36 -15.37
C CYS A 81 6.06 -3.45 -16.10
N GLY A 82 7.40 -3.34 -16.15
CA GLY A 82 8.25 -4.24 -16.94
C GLY A 82 8.33 -5.64 -16.32
N ARG A 83 8.20 -5.71 -14.99
CA ARG A 83 8.20 -6.94 -14.22
C ARG A 83 6.85 -7.26 -13.58
N ASN A 84 5.92 -6.29 -13.62
CA ASN A 84 4.60 -6.38 -13.03
C ASN A 84 4.70 -6.67 -11.52
N TYR A 85 5.28 -5.74 -10.75
CA TYR A 85 5.31 -5.82 -9.28
C TYR A 85 5.31 -4.45 -8.62
N PHE A 86 4.94 -4.41 -7.33
CA PHE A 86 5.13 -3.23 -6.49
C PHE A 86 6.45 -3.25 -5.73
N LEU A 87 7.09 -2.09 -5.69
CA LEU A 87 8.22 -1.79 -4.82
C LEU A 87 7.74 -0.83 -3.73
N LEU A 88 8.13 -1.09 -2.48
CA LEU A 88 7.79 -0.22 -1.37
C LEU A 88 8.92 -0.09 -0.36
N VAL A 89 8.83 0.98 0.40
CA VAL A 89 9.58 1.19 1.64
C VAL A 89 8.62 1.76 2.68
N GLU A 90 8.74 1.32 3.92
CA GLU A 90 7.89 1.73 5.05
C GLU A 90 8.29 3.11 5.62
N GLU A 91 8.63 4.05 4.72
CA GLU A 91 9.05 5.41 5.02
C GLU A 91 8.57 6.41 3.96
N ASP A 92 8.56 7.70 4.30
CA ASP A 92 8.24 8.80 3.36
C ASP A 92 9.50 9.20 2.58
N CYS A 93 9.60 8.75 1.32
CA CYS A 93 10.72 9.04 0.42
C CYS A 93 10.86 10.54 0.06
N LEU A 94 9.88 11.38 0.42
CA LEU A 94 10.01 12.84 0.25
C LEU A 94 10.79 13.49 1.40
N THR A 95 11.02 12.77 2.50
CA THR A 95 11.70 13.29 3.69
C THR A 95 12.87 12.42 4.14
N THR A 96 12.88 11.13 3.79
CA THR A 96 13.96 10.20 4.13
C THR A 96 14.96 10.05 2.99
N ASP A 97 16.25 10.13 3.31
CA ASP A 97 17.31 9.60 2.48
C ASP A 97 17.61 8.16 2.89
N PHE A 98 17.54 7.24 1.93
CA PHE A 98 17.90 5.85 2.13
C PHE A 98 19.42 5.68 1.94
N ASN A 99 19.98 4.72 2.68
CA ASN A 99 21.32 4.23 2.39
C ASN A 99 21.31 3.60 0.99
N GLU A 100 22.40 3.78 0.25
CA GLU A 100 22.56 3.17 -1.07
C GLU A 100 22.56 1.64 -0.94
N MET A 101 22.29 0.94 -2.06
CA MET A 101 22.35 -0.52 -2.10
C MET A 101 23.69 -1.04 -1.57
N ILE A 102 23.64 -1.67 -0.41
CA ILE A 102 24.65 -2.61 0.07
C ILE A 102 24.05 -4.00 -0.19
N GLU A 103 24.85 -4.98 -0.62
CA GLU A 103 24.43 -6.34 -1.05
C GLU A 103 23.43 -7.09 -0.13
N PHE A 104 23.17 -6.60 1.09
CA PHE A 104 22.31 -7.25 2.08
C PHE A 104 21.20 -6.36 2.69
N ASP A 105 21.09 -5.07 2.32
CA ASP A 105 20.05 -4.18 2.87
C ASP A 105 19.52 -3.22 1.80
N GLU A 106 18.75 -3.78 0.87
CA GLU A 106 18.03 -2.99 -0.13
C GLU A 106 16.85 -2.25 0.53
N PRO A 107 16.79 -0.91 0.46
CA PRO A 107 15.72 -0.16 1.13
C PRO A 107 14.38 -0.33 0.42
N TRP A 108 14.40 -0.48 -0.92
CA TRP A 108 13.23 -0.78 -1.72
C TRP A 108 12.99 -2.28 -1.75
N LYS A 109 11.83 -2.67 -1.24
CA LYS A 109 11.48 -4.07 -1.08
C LYS A 109 10.30 -4.44 -1.94
N ARG A 110 10.22 -5.71 -2.33
CA ARG A 110 9.11 -6.22 -3.15
C ARG A 110 7.92 -6.55 -2.27
N LEU A 111 6.73 -6.14 -2.72
CA LEU A 111 5.49 -6.57 -2.09
C LEU A 111 5.16 -8.01 -2.48
N GLN A 112 4.90 -8.85 -1.48
CA GLN A 112 4.41 -10.21 -1.66
C GLN A 112 3.20 -10.45 -0.75
N PHE A 113 2.24 -11.20 -1.27
CA PHE A 113 1.16 -11.79 -0.48
C PHE A 113 1.48 -13.27 -0.28
N VAL A 114 1.61 -13.69 0.97
CA VAL A 114 1.79 -15.10 1.31
C VAL A 114 0.44 -15.67 1.71
N TYR A 115 -0.18 -16.43 0.81
CA TYR A 115 -1.37 -17.23 1.13
C TYR A 115 -0.94 -18.45 1.94
N LYS A 116 -1.53 -18.62 3.13
CA LYS A 116 -1.48 -19.88 3.87
C LYS A 116 -2.88 -20.48 3.83
N PRO A 117 -3.06 -21.73 3.37
CA PRO A 117 -4.36 -22.37 3.40
C PRO A 117 -4.83 -22.52 4.86
N PRO A 118 -6.12 -22.28 5.14
CA PRO A 118 -6.65 -22.43 6.50
C PRO A 118 -6.50 -23.88 6.97
N ARG A 119 -6.05 -24.08 8.21
CA ARG A 119 -5.99 -25.39 8.85
C ARG A 119 -7.22 -25.59 9.77
N PRO A 120 -7.71 -26.82 9.95
CA PRO A 120 -8.88 -27.08 10.78
C PRO A 120 -8.72 -26.67 12.26
N ASP A 121 -7.48 -26.65 12.75
CA ASP A 121 -7.07 -26.33 14.12
C ASP A 121 -6.53 -24.90 14.28
N ARG A 122 -6.23 -24.24 13.16
CA ARG A 122 -5.82 -22.84 13.08
C ARG A 122 -6.29 -22.26 11.75
N PRO A 123 -7.19 -21.27 11.73
CA PRO A 123 -7.36 -20.45 10.54
C PRO A 123 -6.05 -19.67 10.31
N GLU A 124 -5.07 -20.30 9.67
CA GLU A 124 -3.85 -19.64 9.26
C GLU A 124 -4.20 -18.79 8.04
N MET A 125 -3.97 -17.50 8.18
CA MET A 125 -4.44 -16.47 7.28
C MET A 125 -3.27 -15.83 6.55
N SER A 126 -3.60 -15.09 5.49
CA SER A 126 -2.58 -14.58 4.59
C SER A 126 -1.97 -13.28 5.06
N LEU A 127 -0.69 -13.11 4.75
CA LEU A 127 0.14 -12.02 5.25
C LEU A 127 0.70 -11.18 4.09
N VAL A 128 0.72 -9.86 4.24
CA VAL A 128 1.63 -9.01 3.46
C VAL A 128 3.03 -9.28 3.99
N LYS A 129 3.93 -9.68 3.11
CA LYS A 129 5.35 -9.78 3.42
C LYS A 129 6.14 -8.92 2.46
N VAL A 130 7.21 -8.37 2.99
CA VAL A 130 8.08 -7.44 2.31
C VAL A 130 9.46 -8.10 2.26
N PHE A 131 9.93 -8.45 1.07
CA PHE A 131 11.18 -9.19 0.89
C PHE A 131 12.24 -8.32 0.19
N PRO A 132 13.53 -8.55 0.50
CA PRO A 132 14.64 -8.11 -0.35
C PRO A 132 14.38 -8.51 -1.81
N ALA A 133 14.78 -7.68 -2.75
CA ALA A 133 14.41 -7.86 -4.15
C ALA A 133 15.23 -8.97 -4.85
N ASP A 134 16.27 -9.50 -4.20
CA ASP A 134 17.06 -10.65 -4.63
C ASP A 134 16.49 -12.02 -4.23
N GLY A 135 15.41 -12.07 -3.43
CA GLY A 135 14.78 -13.31 -2.98
C GLY A 135 14.23 -14.17 -4.13
N GLU A 136 14.78 -15.38 -4.29
CA GLU A 136 14.45 -16.33 -5.35
C GLU A 136 12.94 -16.76 -5.37
N PHE A 137 12.32 -16.59 -6.54
CA PHE A 137 11.13 -17.29 -7.08
C PHE A 137 9.88 -17.43 -6.19
N MET A 138 9.14 -16.34 -5.94
CA MET A 138 7.74 -16.41 -5.49
C MET A 138 6.86 -15.32 -6.12
N LEU A 139 5.55 -15.59 -6.23
CA LEU A 139 4.52 -14.73 -6.87
C LEU A 139 4.46 -13.34 -6.20
N HIS A 140 5.15 -12.37 -6.79
CA HIS A 140 5.09 -10.96 -6.39
C HIS A 140 3.69 -10.38 -6.60
N ALA A 141 3.34 -9.34 -5.84
CA ALA A 141 2.11 -8.59 -6.05
C ALA A 141 2.13 -7.85 -7.40
N ARG A 142 1.74 -8.55 -8.47
CA ARG A 142 1.46 -8.06 -9.83
C ARG A 142 0.44 -6.94 -9.93
N GLY A 143 -0.47 -6.82 -8.96
CA GLY A 143 -1.47 -5.74 -8.94
C GLY A 143 -2.37 -5.74 -10.17
N ALA A 144 -3.54 -6.37 -10.08
CA ALA A 144 -4.39 -6.59 -11.25
C ALA A 144 -4.60 -5.32 -12.11
N PRO A 145 -4.73 -5.48 -13.43
CA PRO A 145 -4.83 -4.35 -14.35
C PRO A 145 -5.91 -3.34 -13.95
N THR A 146 -7.09 -3.82 -13.56
CA THR A 146 -8.27 -2.99 -13.28
C THR A 146 -8.57 -2.86 -11.79
N TRP A 147 -8.37 -3.90 -10.99
CA TRP A 147 -8.77 -3.88 -9.58
C TRP A 147 -7.86 -4.69 -8.65
N MET A 148 -8.12 -4.67 -7.35
CA MET A 148 -7.43 -5.45 -6.35
C MET A 148 -8.14 -6.78 -6.05
N PRO A 149 -7.95 -7.83 -6.89
CA PRO A 149 -8.02 -9.20 -6.36
C PRO A 149 -7.02 -10.23 -6.93
N GLU A 150 -6.13 -9.92 -7.88
CA GLU A 150 -5.27 -10.99 -8.47
C GLU A 150 -4.33 -11.67 -7.45
N LEU A 151 -3.97 -10.97 -6.38
CA LEU A 151 -2.93 -11.42 -5.44
C LEU A 151 -3.28 -11.20 -3.99
N ILE A 152 -4.36 -10.48 -3.71
CA ILE A 152 -4.86 -10.40 -2.35
C ILE A 152 -5.68 -11.67 -2.15
N PRO A 153 -5.21 -12.58 -1.30
CA PRO A 153 -5.95 -13.78 -1.01
C PRO A 153 -7.28 -13.44 -0.38
N TYR A 154 -8.21 -14.37 -0.54
CA TYR A 154 -9.58 -14.22 -0.10
C TYR A 154 -9.72 -14.00 1.42
N THR A 155 -8.78 -14.54 2.19
CA THR A 155 -8.61 -14.28 3.62
C THR A 155 -7.29 -13.55 3.84
N TYR A 156 -7.34 -12.40 4.51
CA TYR A 156 -6.15 -11.60 4.82
C TYR A 156 -6.16 -11.22 6.30
N ASP A 157 -5.18 -11.71 7.04
CA ASP A 157 -4.97 -11.39 8.45
C ASP A 157 -3.48 -11.39 8.77
N GLY A 158 -2.97 -10.18 9.04
CA GLY A 158 -1.61 -9.90 9.49
C GLY A 158 -1.40 -10.30 10.94
N THR A 159 -0.85 -11.49 11.21
CA THR A 159 -0.53 -11.93 12.59
C THR A 159 0.96 -12.07 12.89
N GLU A 160 1.83 -12.09 11.86
CA GLU A 160 3.28 -12.02 12.10
C GLU A 160 3.67 -10.56 12.36
N ARG A 161 3.88 -10.22 13.63
CA ARG A 161 4.53 -8.97 14.05
C ARG A 161 5.95 -8.92 13.49
N SER A 162 6.10 -8.47 12.24
CA SER A 162 7.34 -7.84 11.84
C SER A 162 7.52 -6.65 12.79
N ARG A 163 8.73 -6.45 13.33
CA ARG A 163 9.02 -5.26 14.17
C ARG A 163 8.78 -3.93 13.45
N ARG A 164 8.46 -3.96 12.15
CA ARG A 164 8.23 -2.82 11.26
C ARG A 164 6.87 -2.84 10.52
N ALA A 165 6.24 -4.00 10.34
CA ALA A 165 4.91 -4.13 9.70
C ALA A 165 3.82 -4.17 10.78
N ASN A 166 3.40 -2.97 11.19
CA ASN A 166 2.24 -2.80 12.03
C ASN A 166 0.99 -2.54 11.15
N VAL A 167 -0.22 -2.62 11.68
CA VAL A 167 -1.47 -2.53 10.88
C VAL A 167 -1.56 -1.21 10.13
N ALA A 168 -1.07 -0.12 10.71
CA ALA A 168 -0.98 1.16 10.01
C ALA A 168 -0.07 1.09 8.76
N GLY A 169 1.05 0.35 8.84
CA GLY A 169 1.91 0.03 7.71
C GLY A 169 1.17 -0.79 6.65
N GLU A 170 0.48 -1.86 7.05
CA GLU A 170 -0.29 -2.70 6.12
C GLU A 170 -1.46 -1.93 5.46
N LEU A 171 -2.22 -1.14 6.22
CA LEU A 171 -3.26 -0.25 5.71
C LEU A 171 -2.69 0.76 4.72
N SER A 172 -1.50 1.32 5.00
CA SER A 172 -0.86 2.25 4.07
C SER A 172 -0.47 1.59 2.75
N VAL A 173 -0.06 0.32 2.79
CA VAL A 173 0.20 -0.49 1.58
C VAL A 173 -1.10 -0.72 0.82
N LEU A 174 -2.16 -1.22 1.47
CA LEU A 174 -3.46 -1.48 0.84
C LEU A 174 -4.08 -0.23 0.21
N LEU A 175 -4.06 0.91 0.92
CA LEU A 175 -4.50 2.20 0.38
C LEU A 175 -3.67 2.62 -0.83
N GLY A 176 -2.36 2.37 -0.82
CA GLY A 176 -1.51 2.64 -1.96
C GLY A 176 -1.84 1.77 -3.17
N LEU A 177 -2.08 0.48 -2.96
CA LEU A 177 -2.54 -0.43 -4.02
C LEU A 177 -3.85 0.06 -4.64
N VAL A 178 -4.80 0.49 -3.81
CA VAL A 178 -6.06 1.08 -4.29
C VAL A 178 -5.82 2.38 -5.05
N ALA A 179 -4.88 3.23 -4.62
CA ALA A 179 -4.51 4.44 -5.36
C ALA A 179 -3.95 4.14 -6.77
N PHE A 180 -3.31 3.00 -6.96
CA PHE A 180 -2.86 2.53 -8.29
C PHE A 180 -3.98 2.01 -9.20
N THR A 181 -5.25 2.00 -8.76
CA THR A 181 -6.42 1.60 -9.57
C THR A 181 -7.16 2.79 -10.18
N CYS A 182 -6.69 4.02 -9.99
CA CYS A 182 -7.34 5.23 -10.49
C CYS A 182 -6.33 6.28 -10.99
N GLU A 183 -6.85 7.38 -11.53
CA GLU A 183 -6.06 8.56 -11.90
C GLU A 183 -5.38 9.17 -10.66
N PRO A 184 -4.14 9.68 -10.76
CA PRO A 184 -3.45 10.37 -9.66
C PRO A 184 -4.00 11.80 -9.47
N LYS A 185 -5.32 11.94 -9.44
CA LYS A 185 -6.07 13.18 -9.21
C LYS A 185 -6.77 13.09 -7.87
N ARG A 186 -6.76 14.18 -7.10
CA ARG A 186 -7.36 14.23 -5.76
C ARG A 186 -8.78 13.66 -5.71
N HIS A 187 -9.64 14.10 -6.63
CA HIS A 187 -11.04 13.64 -6.68
C HIS A 187 -11.17 12.15 -7.01
N ALA A 188 -10.35 11.63 -7.93
CA ALA A 188 -10.36 10.23 -8.30
C ALA A 188 -9.91 9.34 -7.13
N LEU A 189 -8.81 9.71 -6.46
CA LEU A 189 -8.33 9.02 -5.26
C LEU A 189 -9.42 8.93 -4.19
N LEU A 190 -10.04 10.05 -3.83
CA LEU A 190 -11.08 10.08 -2.80
C LEU A 190 -12.32 9.28 -3.23
N SER A 191 -12.77 9.42 -4.48
CA SER A 191 -13.91 8.66 -5.02
C SER A 191 -13.66 7.15 -4.97
N THR A 192 -12.48 6.70 -5.39
CA THR A 192 -12.09 5.29 -5.34
C THR A 192 -12.01 4.78 -3.91
N MET A 193 -11.51 5.57 -2.95
CA MET A 193 -11.52 5.15 -1.55
C MET A 193 -12.94 5.01 -0.98
N VAL A 194 -13.86 5.94 -1.30
CA VAL A 194 -15.27 5.86 -0.83
C VAL A 194 -16.03 4.68 -1.45
N ASN A 195 -15.84 4.47 -2.75
CA ASN A 195 -16.66 3.55 -3.52
C ASN A 195 -16.10 2.13 -3.51
N ASN A 196 -14.79 1.98 -3.31
CA ASN A 196 -14.12 0.71 -3.57
C ASN A 196 -13.30 0.16 -2.39
N PHE A 197 -12.80 1.01 -1.48
CA PHE A 197 -12.15 0.60 -0.23
C PHE A 197 -13.21 0.45 0.89
N ARG A 198 -13.83 -0.75 1.00
CA ARG A 198 -14.88 -1.03 2.01
C ARG A 198 -14.61 -2.31 2.82
N PRO A 199 -13.48 -2.39 3.55
CA PRO A 199 -13.15 -3.57 4.35
C PRO A 199 -14.34 -4.04 5.22
N PRO A 200 -14.56 -5.37 5.33
CA PRO A 200 -13.69 -6.44 4.83
C PRO A 200 -13.89 -6.77 3.34
N ARG A 201 -14.72 -6.03 2.61
CA ARG A 201 -15.07 -6.31 1.21
C ARG A 201 -14.48 -5.28 0.24
N TRP A 202 -13.70 -5.75 -0.73
CA TRP A 202 -13.26 -4.90 -1.84
C TRP A 202 -14.32 -4.86 -2.94
N ILE A 203 -14.72 -3.66 -3.36
CA ILE A 203 -15.67 -3.51 -4.46
C ILE A 203 -14.88 -3.23 -5.74
N PRO A 204 -14.93 -4.10 -6.76
CA PRO A 204 -14.17 -3.90 -7.99
C PRO A 204 -14.38 -2.56 -8.68
N ASN A 205 -13.28 -1.88 -8.99
CA ASN A 205 -13.26 -0.68 -9.81
C ASN A 205 -12.84 -1.06 -11.22
N ASN A 206 -13.79 -1.47 -12.06
CA ASN A 206 -13.51 -1.85 -13.44
C ASN A 206 -13.32 -0.61 -14.33
N ILE A 207 -12.29 0.19 -14.06
CA ILE A 207 -11.92 1.31 -14.93
C ILE A 207 -11.18 0.74 -16.15
N ALA A 208 -11.79 0.90 -17.31
CA ALA A 208 -11.09 0.91 -18.59
C ALA A 208 -11.00 2.37 -19.05
N PRO A 209 -9.81 2.88 -19.44
CA PRO A 209 -8.52 2.18 -19.60
C PRO A 209 -7.73 1.99 -18.29
N LEU A 210 -6.64 1.23 -18.36
CA LEU A 210 -5.67 1.00 -17.27
C LEU A 210 -5.29 2.32 -16.58
N ALA A 211 -5.26 2.33 -15.24
CA ALA A 211 -4.83 3.48 -14.46
C ALA A 211 -3.46 4.00 -14.94
N PRO A 212 -3.29 5.32 -15.16
CA PRO A 212 -2.08 5.81 -15.81
C PRO A 212 -0.79 5.42 -15.12
N CYS A 213 -0.77 5.38 -13.79
CA CYS A 213 0.41 5.03 -13.00
C CYS A 213 0.93 3.61 -13.23
N LYS A 214 0.16 2.74 -13.91
CA LYS A 214 0.57 1.38 -14.30
C LYS A 214 1.04 1.26 -15.76
N ARG A 215 0.93 2.33 -16.55
CA ARG A 215 1.35 2.33 -17.96
C ARG A 215 2.87 2.34 -18.08
N SER A 216 3.38 1.71 -19.13
CA SER A 216 4.81 1.52 -19.32
C SER A 216 5.62 2.79 -19.54
N ASP A 217 4.98 3.85 -20.02
CA ASP A 217 5.60 5.14 -20.27
C ASP A 217 5.78 5.98 -18.99
N VAL A 218 5.12 5.63 -17.88
CA VAL A 218 5.12 6.46 -16.66
C VAL A 218 5.28 5.70 -15.34
N SER A 219 5.18 4.36 -15.31
CA SER A 219 5.17 3.61 -14.04
C SER A 219 6.47 3.74 -13.25
N ARG A 220 7.60 3.90 -13.94
CA ARG A 220 8.94 4.12 -13.36
C ARG A 220 9.22 5.58 -13.03
N GLU A 221 8.25 6.47 -13.24
CA GLU A 221 8.37 7.89 -12.93
C GLU A 221 7.41 8.33 -11.83
N ARG A 222 6.42 7.50 -11.48
CA ARG A 222 5.29 7.88 -10.62
C ARG A 222 5.08 6.87 -9.51
N GLY A 223 4.74 7.40 -8.35
CA GLY A 223 4.39 6.59 -7.19
C GLY A 223 3.45 7.33 -6.26
N TYR A 224 3.25 6.76 -5.08
CA TYR A 224 2.48 7.37 -4.01
C TYR A 224 3.23 7.30 -2.69
N VAL A 225 3.17 8.38 -1.91
CA VAL A 225 3.39 8.32 -0.47
C VAL A 225 2.02 8.21 0.19
N VAL A 226 1.84 7.16 0.98
CA VAL A 226 0.62 6.92 1.76
C VAL A 226 0.95 7.02 3.23
N LYS A 227 0.17 7.83 3.95
CA LYS A 227 0.28 7.95 5.40
C LYS A 227 -1.00 7.48 6.04
N VAL A 228 -0.87 6.75 7.15
CA VAL A 228 -1.98 6.29 7.99
C VAL A 228 -1.67 6.63 9.43
N ALA A 229 -2.66 7.11 10.16
CA ALA A 229 -2.54 7.40 11.58
C ALA A 229 -3.78 6.96 12.35
N PRO A 230 -3.65 6.59 13.62
CA PRO A 230 -4.79 6.23 14.46
C PRO A 230 -5.74 7.41 14.68
N CYS A 231 -7.06 7.15 14.71
CA CYS A 231 -8.04 8.13 15.20
C CYS A 231 -7.94 8.34 16.72
N SER A 232 -7.65 7.25 17.43
CA SER A 232 -7.27 7.21 18.84
C SER A 232 -6.15 6.18 19.03
N GLY A 233 -5.30 6.33 20.05
CA GLY A 233 -4.23 5.36 20.32
C GLY A 233 -4.74 3.92 20.52
N VAL A 234 -6.03 3.76 20.85
CA VAL A 234 -6.64 2.46 21.15
C VAL A 234 -7.08 1.72 19.90
N ASP A 235 -7.50 2.40 18.82
CA ASP A 235 -8.21 1.73 17.71
C ASP A 235 -7.30 0.93 16.78
N LEU A 236 -6.09 1.44 16.46
CA LEU A 236 -5.14 0.68 15.63
C LEU A 236 -4.36 -0.36 16.44
N GLU A 237 -4.02 -0.06 17.70
CA GLU A 237 -3.36 -1.04 18.58
C GLU A 237 -4.27 -2.21 18.91
N ALA A 238 -5.56 -1.97 19.22
CA ALA A 238 -6.52 -3.05 19.42
C ALA A 238 -6.71 -3.90 18.14
N TYR A 239 -6.56 -3.29 16.96
CA TYR A 239 -6.53 -4.00 15.69
C TYR A 239 -5.28 -4.85 15.52
N GLU A 240 -4.10 -4.31 15.85
CA GLU A 240 -2.83 -5.05 15.87
C GLU A 240 -2.85 -6.25 16.82
N ASP A 241 -3.69 -6.19 17.85
CA ASP A 241 -3.92 -7.30 18.79
C ASP A 241 -5.03 -8.27 18.34
N GLY A 242 -5.63 -8.05 17.16
CA GLY A 242 -6.62 -8.95 16.57
C GLY A 242 -8.05 -8.78 17.11
N HIS A 243 -8.36 -7.71 17.84
CA HIS A 243 -9.67 -7.53 18.48
C HIS A 243 -10.83 -7.33 17.48
N TYR A 244 -10.53 -6.89 16.25
CA TYR A 244 -11.54 -6.61 15.22
C TYR A 244 -11.63 -7.69 14.13
N GLY A 245 -10.82 -8.76 14.25
CA GLY A 245 -10.73 -9.84 13.27
C GLY A 245 -9.91 -9.50 12.03
N PRO A 246 -9.97 -10.33 10.98
CA PRO A 246 -9.14 -10.20 9.79
C PRO A 246 -9.52 -8.97 8.96
N LEU A 247 -8.51 -8.34 8.34
CA LEU A 247 -8.67 -7.19 7.43
C LEU A 247 -9.57 -7.55 6.25
N LEU A 248 -9.51 -8.82 5.81
CA LEU A 248 -10.42 -9.41 4.86
C LEU A 248 -10.94 -10.75 5.37
N ALA A 249 -12.26 -10.80 5.53
CA ALA A 249 -12.97 -12.03 5.78
C ALA A 249 -13.28 -12.69 4.44
N GLY A 250 -12.92 -13.97 4.30
CA GLY A 250 -13.48 -14.77 3.23
C GLY A 250 -14.95 -15.06 3.53
N ASP A 251 -15.87 -14.93 2.55
CA ASP A 251 -17.17 -15.59 2.67
C ASP A 251 -16.96 -17.11 2.54
N ASP A 252 -17.42 -17.88 3.53
CA ASP A 252 -17.42 -19.36 3.53
C ASP A 252 -18.23 -20.03 2.38
N GLY A 253 -18.63 -19.27 1.35
CA GLY A 253 -19.59 -19.69 0.32
C GLY A 253 -19.17 -19.53 -1.14
N LEU A 254 -17.99 -19.00 -1.45
CA LEU A 254 -17.51 -18.88 -2.84
C LEU A 254 -16.24 -19.71 -3.04
N VAL A 255 -16.48 -21.00 -3.26
CA VAL A 255 -15.56 -21.84 -4.03
C VAL A 255 -15.50 -21.28 -5.44
N LEU A 256 -14.34 -20.81 -5.86
CA LEU A 256 -13.93 -20.70 -7.26
C LEU A 256 -12.71 -21.60 -7.47
#